data_AF-A0A2H0AN83-F1
#
_entry.id   AF-A0A2H0AN83-F1
#
_cell.length_a   1.000
_cell.length_b   1.000
_cell.length_c   1.000
_cell.angle_alpha   90.00
_cell.angle_beta   90.00
_cell.angle_gamma   90.00
#
_symmetry.space_group_name_H-M   'P 1'
#
loop_
_entity.id
_entity.type
_entity.pdbx_description
1 polymer ?
#
loop_
_entity_poly.entity_id
_entity_poly.type
_entity_poly.pdbx_seq_one_letter_code
_entity_poly.pdbx_strand_id
1 'polypeptide(L)'
;MNVQPLNDRVLVLRVEKEEKTSGGIIIPDTAKEKPQEGKVVAAGPGKFNEEGKRIPLEVKPGDRVLFGKYSGTEIKVDGVEHLIMKEDDILGIID
;
A
#
# COMPACT_ATOMS: atom_id res chain seq x y z
N MET A 1 -15.92 -4.85 -7.62
CA MET A 1 -16.25 -4.77 -6.19
C MET A 1 -15.50 -3.58 -5.59
N ASN A 2 -16.16 -2.66 -4.88
CA ASN A 2 -15.48 -1.51 -4.26
C ASN A 2 -15.15 -1.84 -2.81
N VAL A 3 -13.86 -2.01 -2.48
CA VAL A 3 -13.42 -2.16 -1.09
C VAL A 3 -13.24 -0.78 -0.48
N GLN A 4 -14.04 -0.48 0.55
CA GLN A 4 -13.92 0.75 1.33
C GLN A 4 -13.12 0.48 2.61
N PRO A 5 -11.90 1.00 2.76
CA PRO A 5 -11.14 0.86 4.00
C PRO A 5 -11.85 1.57 5.15
N LEU A 6 -11.75 0.98 6.35
CA LEU A 6 -12.33 1.53 7.57
C LEU A 6 -11.26 2.16 8.45
N ASN A 7 -11.64 3.15 9.24
CA ASN A 7 -10.75 3.90 10.14
C ASN A 7 -9.52 4.42 9.39
N ASP A 8 -8.34 4.17 9.93
CA ASP A 8 -7.04 4.56 9.43
C ASP A 8 -6.42 3.57 8.44
N ARG A 9 -7.24 2.70 7.83
CA ARG A 9 -6.75 1.71 6.86
C ARG A 9 -6.64 2.29 5.47
N VAL A 10 -5.67 1.77 4.72
CA VAL A 10 -5.37 2.16 3.34
C VAL A 10 -5.30 0.90 2.50
N LEU A 11 -5.95 0.94 1.33
CA LEU A 11 -5.88 -0.10 0.32
C LEU A 11 -4.87 0.32 -0.74
N VAL A 12 -3.88 -0.55 -0.97
CA VAL A 12 -2.75 -0.30 -1.85
C VAL A 12 -2.66 -1.40 -2.90
N LEU A 13 -2.46 -1.01 -4.16
CA LEU A 13 -2.07 -1.91 -5.23
C LEU A 13 -0.55 -1.94 -5.29
N ARG A 14 0.05 -3.12 -5.09
CA ARG A 14 1.51 -3.26 -5.12
C ARG A 14 2.01 -3.01 -6.55
N VAL A 15 3.05 -2.19 -6.70
CA VAL A 15 3.68 -2.03 -8.02
C VAL A 15 4.59 -3.24 -8.24
N GLU A 16 4.44 -3.95 -9.35
CA GLU A 16 5.39 -5.02 -9.69
C GLU A 16 6.76 -4.39 -9.96
N LYS A 17 7.80 -4.95 -9.36
CA LYS A 17 9.18 -4.51 -9.59
C LYS A 17 9.59 -4.98 -10.98
N GLU A 18 10.07 -4.09 -11.85
CA GLU A 18 10.57 -4.45 -13.17
C GLU A 18 11.56 -5.62 -13.08
N GLU A 19 11.30 -6.71 -13.81
CA GLU A 19 12.14 -7.91 -13.80
C GLU A 19 13.54 -7.69 -14.38
N LYS A 20 13.74 -6.57 -15.08
CA LYS A 20 15.01 -6.20 -15.71
C LYS A 20 15.65 -5.06 -14.93
N THR A 21 16.74 -5.38 -14.24
CA THR A 21 17.65 -4.35 -13.75
C THR A 21 18.27 -3.61 -14.94
N SER A 22 18.61 -2.33 -14.76
CA SER A 22 19.15 -1.44 -15.80
C SER A 22 20.42 -1.97 -16.51
N GLY A 23 21.06 -3.01 -15.96
CA GLY A 23 22.23 -3.69 -16.52
C GLY A 23 21.96 -5.01 -17.25
N GLY A 24 20.69 -5.41 -17.47
CA GLY A 24 20.34 -6.64 -18.18
C GLY A 24 20.54 -7.93 -17.40
N ILE A 25 20.78 -7.85 -16.09
CA ILE A 25 20.95 -9.01 -15.21
C ILE A 25 19.56 -9.51 -14.80
N ILE A 26 19.26 -10.76 -15.16
CA ILE A 26 18.05 -11.48 -14.74
C ILE A 26 18.22 -11.89 -13.28
N ILE A 27 17.42 -11.33 -12.38
CA ILE A 27 17.38 -11.75 -10.98
C ILE A 27 16.49 -13.01 -10.89
N PRO A 28 17.01 -14.17 -10.43
CA PRO A 28 16.21 -15.37 -10.26
C PRO A 28 15.04 -15.12 -9.28
N ASP A 29 13.87 -15.69 -9.56
CA ASP A 29 12.61 -15.42 -8.84
C ASP A 29 12.68 -15.66 -7.33
N THR A 30 13.61 -16.51 -6.87
CA THR A 30 13.83 -16.82 -5.45
C THR A 30 14.53 -15.70 -4.66
N ALA A 31 15.13 -14.71 -5.34
CA ALA A 31 15.84 -13.58 -4.72
C ALA A 31 15.06 -12.25 -4.82
N LYS A 32 13.86 -12.25 -5.42
CA LYS A 32 13.04 -11.05 -5.58
C LYS A 32 12.33 -10.74 -4.25
N GLU A 33 12.87 -9.79 -3.48
CA GLU A 33 12.13 -9.21 -2.36
C GLU A 33 10.84 -8.56 -2.86
N LYS A 34 9.71 -8.84 -2.19
CA LYS A 34 8.43 -8.23 -2.56
C LYS A 34 8.55 -6.69 -2.49
N PRO A 35 8.12 -5.94 -3.53
CA PRO A 35 8.31 -4.50 -3.60
C PRO A 35 7.71 -3.77 -2.39
N GLN A 36 8.44 -2.86 -1.76
CA GLN A 36 7.97 -2.10 -0.59
C GLN A 36 7.20 -0.83 -1.01
N GLU A 37 6.73 -0.81 -2.24
CA GLU A 37 6.06 0.33 -2.85
C GLU A 37 4.75 -0.10 -3.50
N GLY A 38 3.82 0.84 -3.57
CA GLY A 38 2.48 0.62 -4.12
C GLY A 38 1.75 1.91 -4.39
N LYS A 39 0.64 1.81 -5.10
CA LYS A 39 -0.27 2.92 -5.37
C LYS A 39 -1.51 2.81 -4.49
N VAL A 40 -1.87 3.88 -3.81
CA VAL A 40 -3.09 3.93 -3.00
C VAL A 40 -4.31 3.88 -3.93
N VAL A 41 -5.15 2.88 -3.74
CA VAL A 41 -6.41 2.69 -4.46
C VAL A 41 -7.56 3.33 -3.70
N ALA A 42 -7.58 3.16 -2.38
CA ALA A 42 -8.59 3.73 -1.51
C ALA A 42 -7.98 4.05 -0.14
N ALA A 43 -8.42 5.14 0.46
CA ALA A 43 -8.04 5.55 1.80
C ALA A 43 -9.28 5.54 2.69
N GLY A 44 -9.10 5.04 3.92
CA GLY A 44 -10.12 5.12 4.94
C GLY A 44 -10.35 6.55 5.38
N PRO A 45 -11.44 6.80 6.11
CA PRO A 45 -11.77 8.15 6.56
C PRO A 45 -10.91 8.66 7.73
N GLY A 46 -10.03 7.84 8.29
CA GLY A 46 -9.10 8.18 9.36
C GLY A 46 -9.56 7.75 10.77
N LYS A 47 -8.64 7.87 11.75
CA LYS A 47 -8.84 7.45 13.15
C LYS A 47 -9.55 8.51 13.98
N PHE A 48 -10.21 8.09 15.06
CA PHE A 48 -10.75 9.03 16.04
C PHE A 48 -9.66 9.38 17.06
N ASN A 49 -9.62 10.65 17.47
CA ASN A 49 -8.83 11.08 18.62
C ASN A 49 -9.60 10.81 19.93
N GLU A 50 -8.96 11.11 21.07
CA GLU A 50 -9.57 10.94 22.40
C GLU A 50 -10.81 11.82 22.62
N GLU A 51 -10.96 12.91 21.86
CA GLU A 51 -12.13 13.80 21.88
C GLU A 51 -13.29 13.32 20.99
N GLY A 52 -13.14 12.18 20.31
CA GLY A 52 -14.14 11.67 19.36
C GLY A 52 -14.19 12.41 18.01
N LYS A 53 -13.20 13.27 17.72
CA LYS A 53 -13.04 13.90 16.40
C LYS A 53 -12.23 12.99 15.49
N ARG A 54 -12.58 13.02 14.20
CA ARG A 54 -11.87 12.24 13.19
C ARG A 54 -10.63 12.98 12.69
N ILE A 55 -9.48 12.32 12.78
CA ILE A 55 -8.22 12.74 12.18
C ILE A 55 -8.15 12.09 10.78
N PRO A 56 -8.22 12.88 9.70
CA PRO A 56 -8.14 12.34 8.34
C PRO A 56 -6.76 11.76 8.06
N LEU A 57 -6.70 10.83 7.10
CA LEU A 57 -5.45 10.30 6.57
C LEU A 57 -4.72 11.36 5.73
N GLU A 58 -3.40 11.36 5.76
CA GLU A 58 -2.54 12.18 4.91
C GLU A 58 -2.49 11.63 3.48
N VAL A 59 -2.53 10.30 3.35
CA VAL A 59 -2.51 9.62 2.04
C VAL A 59 -3.86 9.66 1.33
N LYS A 60 -3.82 9.74 0.00
CA LYS A 60 -5.00 9.86 -0.87
C LYS A 60 -4.98 8.84 -2.00
N PRO A 61 -6.14 8.46 -2.54
CA PRO A 61 -6.21 7.66 -3.76
C PRO A 61 -5.39 8.30 -4.88
N GLY A 62 -4.48 7.51 -5.46
CA GLY A 62 -3.55 7.98 -6.51
C GLY A 62 -2.11 8.12 -6.04
N ASP A 63 -1.88 8.34 -4.75
CA ASP A 63 -0.54 8.51 -4.19
C ASP A 63 0.29 7.23 -4.34
N ARG A 64 1.57 7.38 -4.64
CA ARG A 64 2.53 6.29 -4.58
C ARG A 64 3.19 6.33 -3.20
N VAL A 65 3.22 5.19 -2.53
CA VAL A 65 3.64 5.10 -1.12
C VAL A 65 4.68 4.03 -0.93
N LEU A 66 5.60 4.29 -0.02
CA LEU A 66 6.55 3.32 0.53
C LEU A 66 5.98 2.79 1.86
N PHE A 67 6.02 1.49 2.09
CA PHE A 67 5.52 0.86 3.31
C PHE A 67 6.46 -0.23 3.82
N GLY A 68 6.32 -0.58 5.09
CA GLY A 68 7.16 -1.60 5.73
C GLY A 68 7.13 -2.96 5.03
N LYS A 69 8.27 -3.66 5.01
CA LYS A 69 8.41 -4.98 4.36
C LYS A 69 7.37 -6.02 4.77
N TYR A 70 6.95 -5.97 6.03
CA TYR A 70 6.00 -6.92 6.64
C TYR A 70 4.65 -6.27 6.96
N SER A 71 4.38 -5.10 6.37
CA SER A 71 3.16 -4.37 6.62
C SER A 71 2.03 -4.82 5.70
N GLY A 72 0.83 -4.78 6.25
CA GLY A 72 -0.40 -5.08 5.54
C GLY A 72 -0.76 -6.55 5.43
N THR A 73 -2.02 -6.77 5.05
CA THR A 73 -2.60 -8.09 4.75
C THR A 73 -2.90 -8.16 3.26
N GLU A 74 -2.51 -9.25 2.62
CA GLU A 74 -2.83 -9.51 1.22
C GLU A 74 -4.31 -9.90 1.09
N ILE A 75 -5.04 -9.21 0.22
CA ILE A 75 -6.43 -9.49 -0.11
C ILE A 75 -6.59 -9.54 -1.62
N LYS A 76 -7.45 -10.44 -2.10
CA LYS A 76 -7.77 -10.56 -3.53
C LYS A 76 -9.15 -9.99 -3.79
N VAL A 77 -9.24 -8.96 -4.62
CA VAL A 77 -10.47 -8.27 -4.97
C VAL A 77 -10.59 -8.30 -6.49
N ASP A 78 -11.66 -8.89 -7.02
CA ASP A 78 -11.89 -9.03 -8.47
C ASP A 78 -10.71 -9.67 -9.22
N GLY A 79 -9.99 -10.60 -8.58
CA GLY A 79 -8.84 -11.27 -9.15
C GLY A 79 -7.52 -10.50 -9.04
N VAL A 80 -7.53 -9.27 -8.54
CA VAL A 80 -6.35 -8.42 -8.35
C VAL A 80 -5.89 -8.46 -6.89
N GLU A 81 -4.60 -8.70 -6.68
CA GLU A 81 -4.00 -8.70 -5.35
C GLU A 81 -3.74 -7.27 -4.87
N HIS A 82 -4.27 -6.97 -3.69
CA HIS A 82 -4.10 -5.71 -3.00
C HIS A 82 -3.51 -5.97 -1.60
N LEU A 83 -2.92 -4.93 -1.03
CA LEU A 83 -2.53 -4.87 0.36
C LEU A 83 -3.47 -3.94 1.10
N ILE A 84 -3.99 -4.37 2.25
CA ILE A 84 -4.67 -3.50 3.19
C ILE A 84 -3.82 -3.35 4.44
N MET A 85 -3.48 -2.11 4.81
CA MET A 85 -2.63 -1.80 5.97
C MET A 85 -3.13 -0.56 6.70
N LYS A 86 -2.53 -0.22 7.84
CA LYS A 86 -2.80 1.06 8.50
C LYS A 86 -1.94 2.16 7.88
N GLU A 87 -2.34 3.42 8.03
CA GLU A 87 -1.49 4.55 7.67
C GLU A 87 -0.16 4.55 8.45
N ASP A 88 -0.16 4.11 9.71
CA ASP A 88 1.06 4.02 10.53
C ASP A 88 2.14 3.07 9.93
N ASP A 89 1.76 2.17 9.01
CA ASP A 89 2.67 1.28 8.29
C ASP A 89 3.32 1.91 7.04
N ILE A 90 2.80 3.07 6.62
CA ILE A 90 3.29 3.83 5.47
C ILE A 90 4.46 4.69 5.93
N LEU A 91 5.61 4.48 5.30
CA LEU A 91 6.87 5.16 5.60
C LEU A 91 6.98 6.52 4.90
N GLY A 92 6.26 6.72 3.79
CA GLY A 92 6.22 7.99 3.08
C GLY A 92 5.48 7.93 1.74
N ILE A 93 5.14 9.10 1.21
CA ILE A 93 4.64 9.30 -0.15
C ILE A 93 5.84 9.59 -1.06
N ILE A 94 5.88 8.98 -2.25
CA ILE A 94 6.95 9.12 -3.24
C ILE A 94 6.39 9.66 -4.57
N ASP A 95 7.18 10.47 -5.28
CA ASP A 95 6.87 11.03 -6.61
C ASP A 95 7.36 10.12 -7.76
#